data_AF-A0A7V8ZRL6-F1
#
_entry.id   AF-A0A7V8ZRL6-F1
#
_cell.length_a   1.000
_cell.length_b   1.000
_cell.length_c   1.000
_cell.angle_alpha   90.00
_cell.angle_beta   90.00
_cell.angle_gamma   90.00
#
_symmetry.space_group_name_H-M   'P 1'
#
loop_
_entity.id
_entity.type
_entity.pdbx_description
1 polymer ?
#
loop_
_entity_poly.entity_id
_entity_poly.type
_entity_poly.pdbx_seq_one_letter_code
_entity_poly.pdbx_strand_id
1 'polypeptide(L)'
;MLKRFFLTLVMLLAAAPVFAKEVVVYSARNEQLIKPLFDAYIKKTGVNIKFVTDKEGPLLARLKAEGANTPADVFLTVDAGNLWQAASEGLLRPVESKTLNSNIPAHLRDPRNRWFGLSVRARTIVYNTGKVKPPELSTYEALGDPKWKGRLCLRTSKKVYNQSLVAMMIAEHGPQKTEKIVDSWVGNLATDVFPDDTKLMEAVAAGQCDVGIVNTYYFGRLLEKSPKLPLALFWPNQKTSGVHVNISGAGVTRQAKNPDGAVKLLEWLSGAEAQNMFADVNLEYPANPSVKADAAVAAWGTFKPNPINVVNAGEKQAEAVKLMDRAGYK
;
A
#
# COMPACT_ATOMS: atom_id res chain seq x y z
N MET A 1 -15.36 -37.24 -73.67
CA MET A 1 -15.31 -37.84 -72.31
C MET A 1 -14.26 -37.10 -71.51
N LEU A 2 -14.69 -36.26 -70.57
CA LEU A 2 -13.86 -35.36 -69.77
C LEU A 2 -13.81 -35.94 -68.34
N LYS A 3 -12.63 -36.28 -67.81
CA LYS A 3 -12.47 -36.56 -66.37
C LYS A 3 -11.54 -35.50 -65.77
N ARG A 4 -12.16 -34.52 -65.09
CA ARG A 4 -11.50 -33.48 -64.30
C ARG A 4 -11.06 -34.08 -62.97
N PHE A 5 -9.75 -34.13 -62.72
CA PHE A 5 -9.20 -34.36 -61.38
C PHE A 5 -9.21 -33.04 -60.62
N PHE A 6 -10.00 -32.95 -59.55
CA PHE A 6 -9.98 -31.86 -58.58
C PHE A 6 -8.82 -32.12 -57.61
N LEU A 7 -7.81 -31.26 -57.62
CA LEU A 7 -6.73 -31.27 -56.63
C LEU A 7 -7.14 -30.35 -55.47
N THR A 8 -7.62 -30.94 -54.37
CA THR A 8 -7.99 -30.19 -53.16
C THR A 8 -6.72 -29.83 -52.39
N LEU A 9 -6.31 -28.56 -52.47
CA LEU A 9 -5.19 -28.01 -51.69
C LEU A 9 -5.63 -27.86 -50.23
N VAL A 10 -5.21 -28.78 -49.36
CA VAL A 10 -5.40 -28.67 -47.91
C VAL A 10 -4.39 -27.64 -47.38
N MET A 11 -4.84 -26.41 -47.11
CA MET A 11 -4.09 -25.46 -46.29
C MET A 11 -4.03 -25.97 -44.85
N LEU A 12 -2.90 -26.59 -44.46
CA LEU A 12 -2.56 -26.72 -43.05
C LEU A 12 -2.30 -25.30 -42.51
N LEU A 13 -3.24 -24.73 -41.74
CA LEU A 13 -2.93 -23.61 -40.85
C LEU A 13 -1.96 -24.14 -39.78
N ALA A 14 -0.67 -23.87 -39.95
CA ALA A 14 0.30 -23.99 -38.88
C ALA A 14 -0.03 -22.93 -37.82
N ALA A 15 -0.78 -23.33 -36.79
CA ALA A 15 -0.90 -22.54 -35.57
C ALA A 15 0.47 -22.53 -34.88
N ALA A 16 1.28 -21.51 -35.15
CA ALA A 16 2.49 -21.28 -34.37
C ALA A 16 2.08 -21.12 -32.90
N PRO A 17 2.70 -21.85 -31.95
CA PRO A 17 2.43 -21.62 -30.55
C PRO A 17 2.83 -20.18 -30.23
N VAL A 18 1.84 -19.33 -29.96
CA VAL A 18 2.07 -18.03 -29.34
C VAL A 18 2.56 -18.34 -27.92
N PHE A 19 3.88 -18.53 -27.77
CA PHE A 19 4.49 -18.51 -26.45
C PHE A 19 4.16 -17.14 -25.86
N ALA A 20 3.31 -17.13 -24.84
CA ALA A 20 3.00 -15.91 -24.13
C ALA A 20 4.32 -15.31 -23.64
N LYS A 21 4.63 -14.09 -24.07
CA LYS A 21 5.84 -13.39 -23.62
C LYS A 21 5.84 -13.36 -22.10
N GLU A 22 6.97 -13.67 -21.50
CA GLU A 22 7.19 -13.58 -20.06
C GLU A 22 6.98 -12.14 -19.58
N VAL A 23 6.54 -11.96 -18.34
CA VAL A 23 6.46 -10.66 -17.67
C VAL A 23 7.51 -10.61 -16.56
N VAL A 24 8.32 -9.55 -16.54
CA VAL A 24 9.33 -9.34 -15.49
C VAL A 24 8.81 -8.34 -14.46
N VAL A 25 8.79 -8.73 -13.19
CA VAL A 25 8.29 -7.92 -12.08
C VAL A 25 9.43 -7.52 -11.14
N TYR A 26 9.64 -6.22 -10.94
CA TYR A 26 10.48 -5.71 -9.86
C TYR A 26 9.58 -5.41 -8.67
N SER A 27 9.76 -6.12 -7.56
CA SER A 27 8.92 -6.01 -6.38
C SER A 27 9.69 -5.59 -5.14
N ALA A 28 9.25 -4.52 -4.48
CA ALA A 28 9.75 -4.15 -3.15
C ALA A 28 9.06 -4.87 -1.98
N ARG A 29 8.14 -5.80 -2.27
CA ARG A 29 7.59 -6.73 -1.27
C ARG A 29 8.48 -7.97 -1.16
N ASN A 30 8.54 -8.53 0.04
CA ASN A 30 9.24 -9.79 0.31
C ASN A 30 8.74 -10.93 -0.59
N GLU A 31 9.66 -11.74 -1.08
CA GLU A 31 9.38 -12.86 -2.00
C GLU A 31 8.27 -13.80 -1.49
N GLN A 32 8.30 -14.14 -0.20
CA GLN A 32 7.30 -15.03 0.43
C GLN A 32 5.86 -14.50 0.31
N LEU A 33 5.68 -13.18 0.15
CA LEU A 33 4.36 -12.54 0.01
C LEU A 33 3.87 -12.47 -1.44
N ILE A 34 4.75 -12.63 -2.43
CA ILE A 34 4.43 -12.41 -3.86
C ILE A 34 4.58 -13.67 -4.71
N LYS A 35 5.45 -14.61 -4.31
CA LYS A 35 5.68 -15.83 -5.09
C LYS A 35 4.40 -16.67 -5.26
N PRO A 36 3.62 -16.97 -4.20
CA PRO A 36 2.40 -17.77 -4.36
C PRO A 36 1.38 -17.13 -5.32
N LEU A 37 1.34 -15.80 -5.34
CA LEU A 37 0.47 -15.02 -6.21
C LEU A 37 0.90 -15.15 -7.68
N PHE A 38 2.19 -15.06 -7.97
CA PHE A 38 2.71 -15.26 -9.33
C PHE A 38 2.58 -16.72 -9.78
N ASP A 39 2.80 -17.69 -8.90
CA ASP A 39 2.58 -19.11 -9.20
C ASP A 39 1.11 -19.37 -9.58
N ALA A 40 0.15 -18.75 -8.88
CA ALA A 40 -1.27 -18.84 -9.21
C ALA A 40 -1.59 -18.23 -10.57
N TYR A 41 -1.02 -17.05 -10.89
CA TYR A 41 -1.18 -16.42 -12.20
C TYR A 41 -0.62 -17.28 -13.34
N ILE A 42 0.59 -17.83 -13.16
CA ILE A 42 1.23 -18.74 -14.12
C ILE A 42 0.34 -19.96 -14.36
N LYS A 43 -0.14 -20.61 -13.29
CA LYS A 43 -1.01 -21.78 -13.37
C LYS A 43 -2.31 -21.48 -14.13
N LYS A 44 -2.88 -20.29 -13.94
CA LYS A 44 -4.14 -19.89 -14.56
C LYS A 44 -4.01 -19.51 -16.03
N THR A 45 -2.92 -18.86 -16.40
CA THR A 45 -2.79 -18.19 -17.70
C THR A 45 -1.76 -18.80 -18.63
N GLY A 46 -0.82 -19.61 -18.10
CA GLY A 46 0.36 -20.09 -18.83
C GLY A 46 1.42 -19.01 -19.09
N VAL A 47 1.21 -17.77 -18.64
CA VAL A 47 2.18 -16.66 -18.78
C VAL A 47 3.25 -16.81 -17.71
N ASN A 48 4.52 -16.95 -18.11
CA ASN A 48 5.63 -17.02 -17.16
C ASN A 48 5.87 -15.66 -16.49
N ILE A 49 6.17 -15.68 -15.18
CA ILE A 49 6.57 -14.50 -14.42
C ILE A 49 7.99 -14.69 -13.91
N LYS A 50 8.91 -13.80 -14.29
CA LYS A 50 10.18 -13.63 -13.57
C LYS A 50 10.06 -12.45 -12.63
N PHE A 51 10.70 -12.52 -11.48
CA PHE A 51 10.69 -11.41 -10.56
C PHE A 51 12.01 -11.22 -9.83
N VAL A 52 12.27 -9.98 -9.42
CA VAL A 52 13.40 -9.58 -8.58
C VAL A 52 12.83 -8.86 -7.37
N THR A 53 13.34 -9.18 -6.19
CA THR A 53 13.00 -8.47 -4.95
C THR A 53 14.19 -7.73 -4.37
N ASP A 54 13.93 -6.54 -3.83
CA ASP A 54 14.90 -5.73 -3.08
C ASP A 54 14.11 -4.69 -2.25
N LYS A 55 14.78 -3.85 -1.47
CA LYS A 55 14.17 -2.68 -0.82
C LYS A 55 13.76 -1.63 -1.85
N GLU A 56 12.80 -0.80 -1.48
CA GLU A 56 12.15 0.18 -2.35
C GLU A 56 13.18 1.12 -3.01
N GLY A 57 14.08 1.71 -2.21
CA GLY A 57 15.09 2.67 -2.67
C GLY A 57 16.09 2.06 -3.67
N PRO A 58 16.80 0.98 -3.32
CA PRO A 58 17.69 0.27 -4.24
C PRO A 58 16.99 -0.19 -5.52
N LEU A 59 15.77 -0.72 -5.43
CA LEU A 59 15.03 -1.21 -6.58
C LEU A 59 14.62 -0.08 -7.53
N LEU A 60 14.18 1.06 -6.99
CA LEU A 60 13.88 2.25 -7.78
C LEU A 60 15.13 2.82 -8.46
N ALA A 61 16.25 2.89 -7.72
CA ALA A 61 17.53 3.33 -8.25
C ALA A 61 18.02 2.40 -9.38
N ARG A 62 17.85 1.09 -9.23
CA ARG A 62 18.13 0.10 -10.27
C ARG A 62 17.28 0.33 -11.51
N LEU A 63 15.96 0.45 -11.36
CA LEU A 63 15.04 0.70 -12.48
C LEU A 63 15.43 1.96 -13.26
N LYS A 64 15.82 3.02 -12.53
CA LYS A 64 16.31 4.27 -13.12
C LYS A 64 17.64 4.09 -13.87
N ALA A 65 18.60 3.40 -13.26
CA ALA A 65 19.93 3.19 -13.83
C ALA A 65 19.89 2.32 -15.10
N GLU A 66 19.00 1.33 -15.14
CA GLU A 66 18.81 0.47 -16.32
C GLU A 66 18.15 1.23 -17.50
N GLY A 67 17.33 2.25 -17.21
CA GLY A 67 16.76 3.14 -18.23
C GLY A 67 16.03 2.38 -19.35
N ALA A 68 16.35 2.70 -20.61
CA ALA A 68 15.76 2.05 -21.79
C ALA A 68 16.03 0.53 -21.88
N ASN A 69 17.05 0.05 -21.17
CA ASN A 69 17.49 -1.35 -21.18
C ASN A 69 16.92 -2.17 -20.02
N THR A 70 16.10 -1.58 -19.14
CA THR A 70 15.49 -2.35 -18.06
C THR A 70 14.68 -3.53 -18.62
N PRO A 71 14.85 -4.74 -18.05
CA PRO A 71 14.00 -5.86 -18.39
C PRO A 71 12.65 -5.77 -17.67
N ALA A 72 12.51 -4.92 -16.64
CA ALA A 72 11.33 -4.87 -15.80
C ALA A 72 10.11 -4.36 -16.59
N ASP A 73 9.01 -5.11 -16.55
CA ASP A 73 7.73 -4.75 -17.13
C ASP A 73 6.79 -4.10 -16.11
N VAL A 74 6.85 -4.59 -14.86
CA VAL A 74 6.04 -4.10 -13.73
C VAL A 74 6.96 -3.68 -12.59
N PHE A 75 6.67 -2.51 -12.02
CA PHE A 75 7.23 -2.09 -10.74
C PHE A 75 6.14 -2.18 -9.67
N LEU A 76 6.35 -3.04 -8.67
CA LEU A 76 5.46 -3.27 -7.54
C LEU A 76 6.15 -2.79 -6.27
N THR A 77 5.48 -1.96 -5.48
CA THR A 77 6.05 -1.44 -4.23
C THR A 77 4.97 -1.22 -3.17
N VAL A 78 5.42 -0.90 -1.97
CA VAL A 78 4.57 -0.37 -0.90
C VAL A 78 4.65 1.15 -0.88
N ASP A 79 3.60 1.79 -0.36
CA ASP A 79 3.44 3.23 -0.22
C ASP A 79 3.20 4.00 -1.53
N ALA A 80 2.10 4.76 -1.55
CA ALA A 80 1.76 5.64 -2.66
C ALA A 80 2.83 6.72 -2.93
N GLY A 81 3.58 7.13 -1.91
CA GLY A 81 4.70 8.06 -2.09
C GLY A 81 5.81 7.49 -2.99
N ASN A 82 6.14 6.19 -2.83
CA ASN A 82 7.13 5.51 -3.66
C ASN A 82 6.64 5.33 -5.10
N LEU A 83 5.35 4.99 -5.28
CA LEU A 83 4.72 4.91 -6.60
C LEU A 83 4.69 6.29 -7.29
N TRP A 84 4.36 7.33 -6.53
CA TRP A 84 4.40 8.71 -7.03
C TRP A 84 5.81 9.11 -7.45
N GLN A 85 6.83 8.79 -6.66
CA GLN A 85 8.23 9.07 -7.01
C GLN A 85 8.63 8.37 -8.31
N ALA A 86 8.36 7.08 -8.45
CA ALA A 86 8.62 6.36 -9.69
C ALA A 86 7.93 7.00 -10.90
N ALA A 87 6.68 7.45 -10.71
CA ALA A 87 5.90 8.08 -11.75
C ALA A 87 6.39 9.51 -12.09
N SER A 88 6.82 10.29 -11.09
CA SER A 88 7.33 11.66 -11.26
C SER A 88 8.72 11.68 -11.90
N GLU A 89 9.52 10.65 -11.67
CA GLU A 89 10.79 10.40 -12.35
C GLU A 89 10.62 9.80 -13.77
N GLY A 90 9.37 9.63 -14.24
CA GLY A 90 9.09 9.17 -15.60
C GLY A 90 9.30 7.68 -15.82
N LEU A 91 9.48 6.89 -14.76
CA LEU A 91 9.78 5.45 -14.82
C LEU A 91 8.54 4.59 -15.07
N LEU A 92 7.34 5.15 -14.92
CA LEU A 92 6.06 4.46 -15.17
C LEU A 92 5.35 5.06 -16.39
N ARG A 93 4.57 4.24 -17.10
CA ARG A 93 3.70 4.69 -18.21
C ARG A 93 2.23 4.71 -17.77
N PRO A 94 1.39 5.61 -18.33
CA PRO A 94 -0.05 5.53 -18.13
C PRO A 94 -0.61 4.24 -18.73
N VAL A 95 -1.63 3.68 -18.08
CA VAL A 95 -2.34 2.47 -18.52
C VAL A 95 -3.84 2.78 -18.59
N GLU A 96 -4.41 2.66 -19.79
CA GLU A 96 -5.85 2.77 -19.98
C GLU A 96 -6.49 1.38 -19.87
N SER A 97 -7.12 1.09 -18.73
CA SER A 97 -7.85 -0.16 -18.50
C SER A 97 -9.18 0.10 -17.80
N LYS A 98 -10.28 -0.32 -18.44
CA LYS A 98 -11.62 -0.29 -17.83
C LYS A 98 -11.69 -1.16 -16.59
N THR A 99 -11.01 -2.31 -16.61
CA THR A 99 -10.93 -3.25 -15.50
C THR A 99 -10.28 -2.61 -14.28
N LEU A 100 -9.08 -2.01 -14.45
CA LEU A 100 -8.38 -1.34 -13.36
C LEU A 100 -9.18 -0.15 -12.81
N ASN A 101 -9.76 0.67 -13.69
CA ASN A 101 -10.55 1.83 -13.29
C ASN A 101 -11.86 1.45 -12.57
N SER A 102 -12.45 0.29 -12.89
CA SER A 102 -13.63 -0.23 -12.21
C SER A 102 -13.29 -0.92 -10.89
N ASN A 103 -12.19 -1.68 -10.85
CA ASN A 103 -11.81 -2.45 -9.67
C ASN A 103 -11.18 -1.58 -8.59
N ILE A 104 -10.41 -0.54 -8.97
CA ILE A 104 -9.65 0.28 -8.03
C ILE A 104 -10.28 1.67 -7.88
N PRO A 105 -10.77 2.02 -6.68
CA PRO A 105 -11.32 3.34 -6.40
C PRO A 105 -10.38 4.48 -6.81
N ALA A 106 -10.95 5.59 -7.30
CA ALA A 106 -10.17 6.71 -7.83
C ALA A 106 -9.15 7.29 -6.84
N HIS A 107 -9.44 7.29 -5.54
CA HIS A 107 -8.55 7.78 -4.50
C HIS A 107 -7.37 6.84 -4.18
N LEU A 108 -7.37 5.61 -4.71
CA LEU A 108 -6.31 4.59 -4.54
C LEU A 108 -5.48 4.38 -5.81
N ARG A 109 -5.63 5.23 -6.82
CA ARG A 109 -4.85 5.17 -8.07
C ARG A 109 -4.39 6.55 -8.50
N ASP A 110 -3.36 6.58 -9.32
CA ASP A 110 -2.85 7.81 -9.92
C ASP A 110 -3.92 8.45 -10.82
N PRO A 111 -4.21 9.76 -10.68
CA PRO A 111 -5.12 10.46 -11.60
C PRO A 111 -4.69 10.40 -13.08
N ARG A 112 -3.39 10.15 -13.33
CA ARG A 112 -2.80 9.94 -14.66
C ARG A 112 -2.64 8.46 -15.03
N ASN A 113 -3.26 7.54 -14.30
CA ASN A 113 -3.27 6.10 -14.56
C ASN A 113 -1.87 5.44 -14.66
N ARG A 114 -0.82 5.99 -14.02
CA ARG A 114 0.54 5.41 -14.07
C ARG A 114 0.75 4.30 -13.04
N TRP A 115 -0.08 4.22 -12.01
CA TRP A 115 -0.04 3.18 -10.97
C TRP A 115 -1.41 3.02 -10.30
N PHE A 116 -1.60 1.85 -9.69
CA PHE A 116 -2.85 1.42 -9.07
C PHE A 116 -2.58 0.73 -7.74
N GLY A 117 -3.40 1.01 -6.73
CA GLY A 117 -3.41 0.28 -5.46
C GLY A 117 -3.95 -1.14 -5.64
N LEU A 118 -3.29 -2.10 -5.00
CA LEU A 118 -3.60 -3.53 -5.03
C LEU A 118 -3.93 -4.09 -3.64
N SER A 119 -3.56 -3.40 -2.58
CA SER A 119 -4.07 -3.63 -1.23
C SER A 119 -4.03 -2.34 -0.44
N VAL A 120 -4.80 -2.29 0.63
CA VAL A 120 -4.98 -1.13 1.50
C VAL A 120 -4.52 -1.47 2.90
N ARG A 121 -3.78 -0.56 3.51
CA ARG A 121 -3.44 -0.58 4.93
C ARG A 121 -3.97 0.68 5.59
N ALA A 122 -4.61 0.52 6.74
CA ALA A 122 -5.03 1.62 7.60
C ALA A 122 -3.92 1.94 8.59
N ARG A 123 -3.57 3.23 8.73
CA ARG A 123 -2.70 3.72 9.79
C ARG A 123 -3.58 4.38 10.84
N THR A 124 -3.78 3.74 11.97
CA THR A 124 -4.85 4.04 12.92
C THR A 124 -4.34 4.13 14.36
N ILE A 125 -5.22 4.50 15.29
CA ILE A 125 -4.88 4.55 16.72
C ILE A 125 -4.89 3.13 17.31
N VAL A 126 -3.87 2.80 18.08
CA VAL A 126 -3.84 1.65 19.00
C VAL A 126 -3.82 2.17 20.43
N TYR A 127 -4.50 1.47 21.35
CA TYR A 127 -4.56 1.88 22.75
C TYR A 127 -4.55 0.69 23.70
N ASN A 128 -4.13 0.95 24.94
CA ASN A 128 -4.18 -0.02 26.02
C ASN A 128 -5.60 -0.08 26.61
N THR A 129 -6.28 -1.22 26.49
CA THR A 129 -7.69 -1.41 26.90
C THR A 129 -7.91 -1.36 28.41
N GLY A 130 -6.85 -1.56 29.20
CA GLY A 130 -6.85 -1.39 30.65
C GLY A 130 -6.72 0.06 31.10
N LYS A 131 -6.23 0.96 30.24
CA LYS A 131 -5.92 2.36 30.57
C LYS A 131 -6.81 3.38 29.87
N VAL A 132 -7.34 3.05 28.70
CA VAL A 132 -8.12 3.95 27.84
C VAL A 132 -9.41 3.30 27.41
N LYS A 133 -10.50 4.06 27.42
CA LYS A 133 -11.81 3.65 26.92
C LYS A 133 -12.11 4.30 25.57
N PRO A 134 -12.82 3.61 24.65
CA PRO A 134 -13.13 4.15 23.33
C PRO A 134 -13.75 5.57 23.30
N PRO A 135 -14.63 5.97 24.24
CA PRO A 135 -15.18 7.32 24.26
C PRO A 135 -14.16 8.44 24.49
N GLU A 136 -12.96 8.12 24.98
CA GLU A 136 -11.86 9.09 25.13
C GLU A 136 -11.15 9.37 23.81
N LEU A 137 -11.33 8.52 22.80
CA LEU A 137 -10.68 8.61 21.51
C LEU A 137 -11.62 9.22 20.47
N SER A 138 -11.08 9.98 19.52
CA SER A 138 -11.87 10.64 18.49
C SER A 138 -11.11 10.77 17.17
N THR A 139 -10.09 11.62 17.12
CA THR A 139 -9.38 11.95 15.88
C THR A 139 -7.87 11.89 16.07
N TYR A 140 -7.11 11.91 14.98
CA TYR A 140 -5.65 12.04 15.06
C TYR A 140 -5.23 13.34 15.74
N GLU A 141 -5.91 14.44 15.43
CA GLU A 141 -5.60 15.76 15.97
C GLU A 141 -5.79 15.79 17.49
N ALA A 142 -6.82 15.10 18.00
CA ALA A 142 -7.12 15.02 19.42
C ALA A 142 -6.05 14.30 20.25
N LEU A 143 -5.11 13.58 19.63
CA LEU A 143 -3.91 13.06 20.34
C LEU A 143 -2.97 14.18 20.81
N GLY A 144 -3.15 15.40 20.28
CA GLY A 144 -2.50 16.62 20.74
C GLY A 144 -3.12 17.25 21.99
N ASP A 145 -4.30 16.80 22.44
CA ASP A 145 -4.98 17.38 23.58
C ASP A 145 -4.19 17.19 24.89
N PRO A 146 -4.28 18.13 25.86
CA PRO A 146 -3.53 18.05 27.12
C PRO A 146 -3.73 16.74 27.91
N LYS A 147 -4.88 16.08 27.75
CA LYS A 147 -5.17 14.79 28.41
C LYS A 147 -4.25 13.65 27.99
N TRP A 148 -3.51 13.79 26.88
CA TRP A 148 -2.54 12.81 26.38
C TRP A 148 -1.09 13.15 26.74
N LYS A 149 -0.85 14.23 27.47
CA LYS A 149 0.50 14.61 27.91
C LYS A 149 1.15 13.47 28.68
N GLY A 150 2.28 12.96 28.19
CA GLY A 150 3.00 11.84 28.80
C GLY A 150 2.32 10.48 28.60
N ARG A 151 1.37 10.37 27.67
CA ARG A 151 0.58 9.14 27.42
C ARG A 151 0.61 8.69 25.96
N LEU A 152 1.16 9.50 25.05
CA LEU A 152 1.29 9.18 23.64
C LEU A 152 2.64 8.54 23.34
N CYS A 153 2.64 7.46 22.58
CA CYS A 153 3.83 6.92 21.94
C CYS A 153 3.72 7.00 20.42
N LEU A 154 4.82 7.38 19.81
CA LEU A 154 4.98 7.43 18.36
C LEU A 154 6.26 6.71 17.95
N ARG A 155 6.31 6.29 16.69
CA ARG A 155 7.55 5.83 16.07
C ARG A 155 8.25 6.97 15.35
N THR A 156 9.51 6.77 14.97
CA THR A 156 10.28 7.80 14.26
C THR A 156 9.60 8.36 13.01
N SER A 157 9.73 9.66 12.80
CA SER A 157 9.29 10.41 11.60
C SER A 157 10.04 10.01 10.32
N LYS A 158 11.20 9.36 10.45
CA LYS A 158 12.03 8.88 9.33
C LYS A 158 11.37 7.78 8.49
N LYS A 159 10.26 7.22 8.96
CA LYS A 159 9.57 6.09 8.32
C LYS A 159 8.46 6.60 7.42
N VAL A 160 8.42 6.05 6.20
CA VAL A 160 7.51 6.49 5.14
C VAL A 160 6.04 6.52 5.58
N TYR A 161 5.61 5.64 6.48
CA TYR A 161 4.23 5.62 6.97
C TYR A 161 3.83 6.90 7.71
N ASN A 162 4.73 7.47 8.52
CA ASN A 162 4.48 8.75 9.19
C ASN A 162 4.60 9.91 8.21
N GLN A 163 5.57 9.84 7.28
CA GLN A 163 5.71 10.85 6.23
C GLN A 163 4.44 10.94 5.38
N SER A 164 3.87 9.80 4.99
CA SER A 164 2.64 9.72 4.22
C SER A 164 1.41 10.16 5.03
N LEU A 165 1.32 9.82 6.32
CA LEU A 165 0.25 10.34 7.18
C LEU A 165 0.29 11.87 7.27
N VAL A 166 1.45 12.44 7.56
CA VAL A 166 1.61 13.90 7.68
C VAL A 166 1.44 14.59 6.33
N ALA A 167 1.93 14.01 5.23
CA ALA A 167 1.71 14.50 3.87
C ALA A 167 0.22 14.59 3.52
N MET A 168 -0.54 13.55 3.87
CA MET A 168 -1.99 13.54 3.70
C MET A 168 -2.69 14.55 4.61
N MET A 169 -2.22 14.75 5.85
CA MET A 169 -2.72 15.80 6.73
C MET A 169 -2.43 17.21 6.18
N ILE A 170 -1.28 17.43 5.52
CA ILE A 170 -0.99 18.70 4.83
C ILE A 170 -2.00 18.93 3.72
N ALA A 171 -2.31 17.90 2.92
CA ALA A 171 -3.33 18.00 1.88
C ALA A 171 -4.73 18.29 2.45
N GLU A 172 -5.04 17.77 3.65
CA GLU A 172 -6.34 17.93 4.29
C GLU A 172 -6.51 19.27 5.04
N HIS A 173 -5.45 19.74 5.70
CA HIS A 173 -5.53 20.83 6.67
C HIS A 173 -4.70 22.05 6.29
N GLY A 174 -3.82 21.92 5.32
CA GLY A 174 -2.76 22.89 5.04
C GLY A 174 -1.61 22.80 6.04
N PRO A 175 -0.40 23.22 5.63
CA PRO A 175 0.82 22.98 6.38
C PRO A 175 0.83 23.62 7.77
N GLN A 176 0.27 24.83 7.94
CA GLN A 176 0.30 25.54 9.22
C GLN A 176 -0.52 24.81 10.29
N LYS A 177 -1.69 24.27 9.92
CA LYS A 177 -2.52 23.51 10.86
C LYS A 177 -1.90 22.16 11.16
N THR A 178 -1.35 21.48 10.15
CA THR A 178 -0.64 20.21 10.36
C THR A 178 0.58 20.37 11.27
N GLU A 179 1.36 21.43 11.13
CA GLU A 179 2.52 21.70 11.98
C GLU A 179 2.13 21.83 13.46
N LYS A 180 1.05 22.58 13.74
CA LYS A 180 0.50 22.68 15.11
C LYS A 180 0.05 21.34 15.66
N ILE A 181 -0.57 20.49 14.83
CA ILE A 181 -1.00 19.16 15.24
C ILE A 181 0.22 18.29 15.57
N VAL A 182 1.22 18.24 14.68
CA VAL A 182 2.43 17.43 14.90
C VAL A 182 3.22 17.92 16.11
N ASP A 183 3.37 19.24 16.28
CA ASP A 183 4.02 19.83 17.46
C ASP A 183 3.30 19.43 18.76
N SER A 184 1.95 19.48 18.77
CA SER A 184 1.17 19.03 19.92
C SER A 184 1.34 17.53 20.24
N TRP A 185 1.53 16.70 19.22
CA TRP A 185 1.84 15.28 19.43
C TRP A 185 3.21 15.08 20.06
N VAL A 186 4.23 15.78 19.54
CA VAL A 186 5.60 15.73 20.09
C VAL A 186 5.59 16.20 21.54
N GLY A 187 4.84 17.27 21.83
CA GLY A 187 4.61 17.76 23.17
C GLY A 187 3.98 16.73 24.11
N ASN A 188 3.22 15.76 23.60
CA ASN A 188 2.51 14.76 24.40
C ASN A 188 3.24 13.42 24.56
N LEU A 189 4.42 13.27 23.97
CA LEU A 189 5.18 12.03 24.04
C LEU A 189 5.49 11.61 25.49
N ALA A 190 5.24 10.34 25.79
CA ALA A 190 5.62 9.71 27.06
C ALA A 190 7.12 9.37 27.13
N THR A 191 7.75 9.19 25.97
CA THR A 191 9.12 8.72 25.81
C THR A 191 9.64 9.11 24.42
N ASP A 192 10.95 8.95 24.18
CA ASP A 192 11.51 9.01 22.83
C ASP A 192 10.81 8.03 21.88
N VAL A 193 10.81 8.38 20.59
CA VAL A 193 10.12 7.65 19.53
C VAL A 193 10.67 6.23 19.32
N PHE A 194 9.79 5.30 18.95
CA PHE A 194 10.15 3.90 18.68
C PHE A 194 10.68 3.67 17.26
N PRO A 195 11.50 2.63 17.02
CA PRO A 195 12.00 2.30 15.68
C PRO A 195 10.91 1.74 14.75
N ASP A 196 9.92 1.02 15.30
CA ASP A 196 8.84 0.37 14.56
C ASP A 196 7.51 0.27 15.32
N ASP A 197 6.45 -0.08 14.59
CA ASP A 197 5.07 -0.17 15.10
C ASP A 197 4.93 -1.31 16.14
N THR A 198 5.72 -2.40 16.03
CA THR A 198 5.68 -3.52 16.98
C THR A 198 6.23 -3.11 18.33
N LYS A 199 7.41 -2.46 18.36
CA LYS A 199 7.99 -1.92 19.60
C LYS A 199 7.12 -0.86 20.26
N LEU A 200 6.47 -0.01 19.46
CA LEU A 200 5.48 0.93 19.97
C LEU A 200 4.32 0.21 20.67
N MET A 201 3.74 -0.82 20.04
CA MET A 201 2.63 -1.57 20.64
C MET A 201 3.04 -2.37 21.88
N GLU A 202 4.24 -2.95 21.90
CA GLU A 202 4.80 -3.60 23.10
C GLU A 202 4.89 -2.60 24.26
N ALA A 203 5.33 -1.37 24.02
CA ALA A 203 5.39 -0.31 25.02
C ALA A 203 4.00 0.13 25.51
N VAL A 204 3.02 0.25 24.59
CA VAL A 204 1.62 0.54 24.96
C VAL A 204 1.04 -0.60 25.81
N ALA A 205 1.31 -1.85 25.43
CA ALA A 205 0.83 -3.02 26.18
C ALA A 205 1.45 -3.11 27.58
N ALA A 206 2.73 -2.74 27.72
CA ALA A 206 3.46 -2.66 28.98
C ALA A 206 3.05 -1.46 29.86
N GLY A 207 2.25 -0.53 29.32
CA GLY A 207 1.78 0.66 30.05
C GLY A 207 2.83 1.76 30.19
N GLN A 208 3.88 1.76 29.37
CA GLN A 208 4.83 2.88 29.26
C GLN A 208 4.14 4.13 28.66
N CYS A 209 3.10 3.88 27.87
CA CYS A 209 2.18 4.87 27.32
C CYS A 209 0.83 4.19 27.09
N ASP A 210 -0.18 4.99 26.79
CA ASP A 210 -1.56 4.52 26.74
C ASP A 210 -2.10 4.42 25.32
N VAL A 211 -1.58 5.22 24.39
CA VAL A 211 -2.04 5.31 23.00
C VAL A 211 -0.88 5.53 22.02
N GLY A 212 -1.09 5.17 20.75
CA GLY A 212 -0.18 5.53 19.67
C GLY A 212 -0.77 5.28 18.28
N ILE A 213 0.04 5.50 17.24
CA ILE A 213 -0.39 5.39 15.83
C ILE A 213 0.40 4.28 15.11
N VAL A 214 -0.31 3.30 14.55
CA VAL A 214 0.28 2.11 13.91
C VAL A 214 -0.47 1.66 12.67
N ASN A 215 0.16 0.86 11.81
CA ASN A 215 -0.54 0.13 10.77
C ASN A 215 -1.20 -1.13 11.34
N THR A 216 -2.42 -1.42 10.88
CA THR A 216 -3.25 -2.53 11.35
C THR A 216 -2.59 -3.91 11.22
N TYR A 217 -1.83 -4.17 10.15
CA TYR A 217 -1.21 -5.48 9.95
C TYR A 217 -0.13 -5.82 10.99
N TYR A 218 0.55 -4.83 11.58
CA TYR A 218 1.46 -5.11 12.69
C TYR A 218 0.70 -5.55 13.93
N PHE A 219 -0.47 -4.94 14.19
CA PHE A 219 -1.35 -5.32 15.29
C PHE A 219 -1.83 -6.77 15.12
N GLY A 220 -2.29 -7.13 13.93
CA GLY A 220 -2.67 -8.51 13.60
C GLY A 220 -1.56 -9.52 13.88
N ARG A 221 -0.37 -9.31 13.29
CA ARG A 221 0.80 -10.18 13.50
C ARG A 221 1.25 -10.28 14.95
N LEU A 222 1.13 -9.19 15.71
CA LEU A 222 1.48 -9.18 17.13
C LEU A 222 0.46 -9.98 17.94
N LEU A 223 -0.84 -9.80 17.70
CA LEU A 223 -1.88 -10.54 18.41
C LEU A 223 -1.95 -12.02 18.03
N GLU A 224 -1.57 -12.40 16.81
CA GLU A 224 -1.39 -13.82 16.46
C GLU A 224 -0.35 -14.49 17.37
N LYS A 225 0.76 -13.80 17.65
CA LYS A 225 1.84 -14.29 18.52
C LYS A 225 1.52 -14.15 20.01
N SER A 226 0.73 -13.15 20.37
CA SER A 226 0.44 -12.80 21.77
C SER A 226 -1.01 -12.32 21.93
N PRO A 227 -1.99 -13.25 21.89
CA PRO A 227 -3.41 -12.89 21.83
C PRO A 227 -3.97 -12.18 23.07
N LYS A 228 -3.24 -12.25 24.19
CA LYS A 228 -3.66 -11.71 25.50
C LYS A 228 -3.18 -10.29 25.76
N LEU A 229 -2.47 -9.66 24.82
CA LEU A 229 -2.01 -8.28 25.01
C LEU A 229 -3.23 -7.35 25.14
N PRO A 230 -3.23 -6.40 26.09
CA PRO A 230 -4.37 -5.51 26.35
C PRO A 230 -4.42 -4.38 25.31
N LEU A 231 -4.44 -4.73 24.02
CA LEU A 231 -4.41 -3.78 22.91
C LEU A 231 -5.70 -3.87 22.09
N ALA A 232 -6.19 -2.71 21.65
CA ALA A 232 -7.24 -2.64 20.66
C ALA A 232 -6.97 -1.50 19.67
N LEU A 233 -7.53 -1.64 18.47
CA LEU A 233 -7.54 -0.59 17.47
C LEU A 233 -8.73 0.34 17.71
N PHE A 234 -8.54 1.61 17.39
CA PHE A 234 -9.60 2.61 17.31
C PHE A 234 -9.51 3.26 15.94
N TRP A 235 -10.66 3.43 15.28
CA TRP A 235 -10.78 4.07 13.98
C TRP A 235 -11.01 5.58 14.17
N PRO A 236 -10.00 6.45 14.00
CA PRO A 236 -10.17 7.88 14.18
C PRO A 236 -10.92 8.53 13.02
N ASN A 237 -11.35 9.77 13.25
CA ASN A 237 -11.93 10.67 12.24
C ASN A 237 -13.21 10.12 11.57
N GLN A 238 -13.91 9.15 12.17
CA GLN A 238 -15.12 8.55 11.59
C GLN A 238 -16.26 9.55 11.37
N LYS A 239 -16.33 10.59 12.21
CA LYS A 239 -17.32 11.68 12.09
C LYS A 239 -16.84 12.82 11.16
N THR A 240 -15.62 12.76 10.67
CA THR A 240 -14.99 13.81 9.84
C THR A 240 -14.47 13.20 8.54
N SER A 241 -13.15 13.17 8.34
CA SER A 241 -12.49 12.78 7.10
C SER A 241 -12.36 11.28 6.90
N GLY A 242 -12.37 10.48 7.96
CA GLY A 242 -12.12 9.04 7.92
C GLY A 242 -10.66 8.67 8.22
N VAL A 243 -10.39 7.37 8.30
CA VAL A 243 -9.07 6.82 8.66
C VAL A 243 -8.10 7.01 7.50
N HIS A 244 -6.88 7.46 7.81
CA HIS A 244 -5.80 7.47 6.83
C HIS A 244 -5.54 6.05 6.32
N VAL A 245 -5.62 5.90 5.00
CA VAL A 245 -5.29 4.68 4.29
C VAL A 245 -4.14 4.93 3.33
N ASN A 246 -3.35 3.90 3.09
CA ASN A 246 -2.29 3.91 2.09
C ASN A 246 -2.27 2.54 1.39
N ILE A 247 -1.55 2.42 0.28
CA ILE A 247 -1.61 1.25 -0.60
C ILE A 247 -0.28 0.54 -0.77
N SER A 248 -0.34 -0.77 -0.96
CA SER A 248 0.65 -1.44 -1.80
C SER A 248 0.11 -1.46 -3.21
N GLY A 249 0.95 -1.22 -4.21
CA GLY A 249 0.47 -1.04 -5.57
C GLY A 249 1.54 -1.27 -6.60
N ALA A 250 1.16 -1.13 -7.86
CA ALA A 250 2.05 -1.36 -8.97
C ALA A 250 1.73 -0.48 -10.16
N GLY A 251 2.72 -0.30 -11.03
CA GLY A 251 2.59 0.37 -12.32
C GLY A 251 3.38 -0.36 -13.39
N VAL A 252 2.98 -0.15 -14.65
CA VAL A 252 3.74 -0.66 -15.81
C VAL A 252 4.93 0.27 -16.04
N THR A 253 6.13 -0.29 -16.13
CA THR A 253 7.34 0.51 -16.34
C THR A 253 7.29 1.17 -17.70
N ARG A 254 7.89 2.36 -17.83
CA ARG A 254 7.96 3.14 -19.07
C ARG A 254 8.59 2.36 -20.23
N GLN A 255 9.50 1.43 -19.91
CA GLN A 255 10.35 0.71 -20.86
C GLN A 255 10.03 -0.80 -20.95
N ALA A 256 8.98 -1.27 -20.26
CA ALA A 256 8.41 -2.63 -20.38
C ALA A 256 8.46 -3.15 -21.82
N LYS A 257 9.03 -4.35 -21.98
CA LYS A 257 9.16 -5.10 -23.23
C LYS A 257 7.91 -5.94 -23.51
N ASN A 258 7.11 -6.21 -22.49
CA ASN A 258 5.81 -6.86 -22.56
C ASN A 258 4.72 -6.05 -21.84
N PRO A 259 4.35 -4.86 -22.37
CA PRO A 259 3.36 -4.00 -21.72
C PRO A 259 1.97 -4.65 -21.65
N ASP A 260 1.56 -5.41 -22.66
CA ASP A 260 0.24 -6.06 -22.66
C ASP A 260 0.13 -7.14 -21.59
N GLY A 261 1.20 -7.95 -21.41
CA GLY A 261 1.28 -8.92 -20.31
C GLY A 261 1.30 -8.24 -18.95
N ALA A 262 2.03 -7.14 -18.82
CA ALA A 262 2.07 -6.33 -17.60
C ALA A 262 0.69 -5.78 -17.22
N VAL A 263 -0.06 -5.23 -18.18
CA VAL A 263 -1.43 -4.74 -17.95
C VAL A 263 -2.36 -5.89 -17.53
N LYS A 264 -2.32 -7.03 -18.23
CA LYS A 264 -3.12 -8.21 -17.87
C LYS A 264 -2.81 -8.74 -16.46
N LEU A 265 -1.53 -8.68 -16.05
CA LEU A 265 -1.14 -9.03 -14.69
C LEU A 265 -1.77 -8.05 -13.68
N LEU A 266 -1.67 -6.73 -13.91
CA LEU A 266 -2.30 -5.74 -13.02
C LEU A 266 -3.84 -5.90 -12.95
N GLU A 267 -4.48 -6.16 -14.09
CA GLU A 267 -5.92 -6.40 -14.14
C GLU A 267 -6.31 -7.61 -13.30
N TRP A 268 -5.59 -8.72 -13.42
CA TRP A 268 -5.82 -9.89 -12.59
C TRP A 268 -5.56 -9.61 -11.11
N LEU A 269 -4.46 -8.90 -10.79
CA LEU A 269 -4.13 -8.48 -9.42
C LEU A 269 -5.20 -7.61 -8.76
N SER A 270 -5.95 -6.83 -9.55
CA SER A 270 -7.09 -6.03 -9.07
C SER A 270 -8.39 -6.84 -8.89
N GLY A 271 -8.44 -8.07 -9.40
CA GLY A 271 -9.61 -8.95 -9.36
C GLY A 271 -9.71 -9.76 -8.06
N ALA A 272 -10.90 -10.30 -7.79
CA ALA A 272 -11.23 -10.96 -6.52
C ALA A 272 -10.28 -12.09 -6.10
N GLU A 273 -9.90 -12.95 -7.06
CA GLU A 273 -9.01 -14.09 -6.80
C GLU A 273 -7.65 -13.65 -6.26
N ALA A 274 -7.03 -12.66 -6.91
CA ALA A 274 -5.71 -12.18 -6.55
C ALA A 274 -5.73 -11.27 -5.32
N GLN A 275 -6.79 -10.48 -5.16
CA GLN A 275 -6.95 -9.54 -4.05
C GLN A 275 -6.89 -10.24 -2.69
N ASN A 276 -7.58 -11.39 -2.54
CA ASN A 276 -7.50 -12.18 -1.32
C ASN A 276 -6.08 -12.68 -1.08
N MET A 277 -5.46 -13.33 -2.07
CA MET A 277 -4.08 -13.83 -1.93
C MET A 277 -3.07 -12.72 -1.59
N PHE A 278 -3.26 -11.51 -2.14
CA PHE A 278 -2.35 -10.39 -1.96
C PHE A 278 -2.54 -9.69 -0.61
N ALA A 279 -3.79 -9.54 -0.16
CA ALA A 279 -4.14 -8.84 1.07
C ALA A 279 -4.03 -9.75 2.30
N ASP A 280 -4.57 -10.97 2.23
CA ASP A 280 -4.78 -11.86 3.38
C ASP A 280 -3.45 -12.29 4.00
N VAL A 281 -2.47 -12.69 3.17
CA VAL A 281 -1.14 -13.12 3.62
C VAL A 281 -0.42 -12.02 4.41
N ASN A 282 -0.75 -10.75 4.14
CA ASN A 282 -0.15 -9.61 4.81
C ASN A 282 -1.05 -8.93 5.83
N LEU A 283 -2.24 -9.48 6.11
CA LEU A 283 -3.29 -8.87 6.95
C LEU A 283 -3.63 -7.43 6.53
N GLU A 284 -3.71 -7.21 5.21
CA GLU A 284 -4.17 -5.97 4.58
C GLU A 284 -5.64 -6.09 4.17
N TYR A 285 -6.23 -4.96 3.76
CA TYR A 285 -7.56 -4.92 3.16
C TYR A 285 -7.45 -5.01 1.63
N PRO A 286 -8.38 -5.67 0.93
CA PRO A 286 -8.50 -5.54 -0.52
C PRO A 286 -8.66 -4.08 -0.95
N ALA A 287 -8.01 -3.69 -2.04
CA ALA A 287 -8.24 -2.41 -2.69
C ALA A 287 -9.53 -2.41 -3.52
N ASN A 288 -9.97 -3.59 -3.98
CA ASN A 288 -11.23 -3.76 -4.70
C ASN A 288 -12.41 -3.84 -3.71
N PRO A 289 -13.35 -2.87 -3.73
CA PRO A 289 -14.45 -2.80 -2.76
C PRO A 289 -15.47 -3.94 -2.88
N SER A 290 -15.48 -4.68 -4.00
CA SER A 290 -16.32 -5.87 -4.18
C SER A 290 -15.75 -7.11 -3.49
N VAL A 291 -14.53 -7.04 -2.96
CA VAL A 291 -13.82 -8.16 -2.35
C VAL A 291 -13.88 -8.00 -0.83
N LYS A 292 -14.29 -9.06 -0.14
CA LYS A 292 -14.33 -9.08 1.33
C LYS A 292 -12.91 -9.32 1.86
N ALA A 293 -12.54 -8.57 2.89
CA ALA A 293 -11.30 -8.83 3.63
C ALA A 293 -11.35 -10.21 4.32
N ASP A 294 -10.17 -10.79 4.57
CA ASP A 294 -10.02 -11.98 5.41
C ASP A 294 -10.74 -11.83 6.76
N ALA A 295 -11.20 -12.94 7.32
CA ALA A 295 -11.94 -12.96 8.58
C ALA A 295 -11.15 -12.33 9.74
N ALA A 296 -9.83 -12.52 9.80
CA ALA A 296 -8.99 -11.93 10.83
C ALA A 296 -8.94 -10.40 10.72
N VAL A 297 -8.88 -9.87 9.50
CA VAL A 297 -8.87 -8.42 9.22
C VAL A 297 -10.26 -7.82 9.43
N ALA A 298 -11.31 -8.50 8.99
CA ALA A 298 -12.70 -8.08 9.18
C ALA A 298 -13.11 -8.05 10.66
N ALA A 299 -12.51 -8.89 11.51
CA ALA A 299 -12.77 -8.93 12.94
C ALA A 299 -12.37 -7.64 13.68
N TRP A 300 -11.53 -6.78 13.09
CA TRP A 300 -11.18 -5.48 13.67
C TRP A 300 -12.30 -4.43 13.51
N GLY A 301 -13.36 -4.77 12.79
CA GLY A 301 -14.52 -3.91 12.54
C GLY A 301 -14.41 -3.10 11.26
N THR A 302 -15.46 -2.35 10.98
CA THR A 302 -15.58 -1.51 9.78
C THR A 302 -15.17 -0.07 10.09
N PHE A 303 -14.64 0.62 9.07
CA PHE A 303 -14.29 2.02 9.16
C PHE A 303 -14.53 2.75 7.84
N LYS A 304 -14.79 4.05 7.92
CA LYS A 304 -14.77 4.99 6.80
C LYS A 304 -13.32 5.35 6.48
N PRO A 305 -12.77 5.03 5.29
CA PRO A 305 -11.45 5.49 4.87
C PRO A 305 -11.50 6.97 4.48
N ASN A 306 -10.34 7.65 4.58
CA ASN A 306 -10.18 9.00 4.09
C ASN A 306 -10.18 9.00 2.55
N PRO A 307 -11.07 9.76 1.88
CA PRO A 307 -11.22 9.74 0.43
C PRO A 307 -10.18 10.60 -0.30
N ILE A 308 -9.28 11.30 0.40
CA ILE A 308 -8.21 12.06 -0.26
C ILE A 308 -7.35 11.09 -1.05
N ASN A 309 -7.03 11.47 -2.29
CA ASN A 309 -6.24 10.62 -3.16
C ASN A 309 -4.84 10.41 -2.58
N VAL A 310 -4.42 9.15 -2.48
CA VAL A 310 -3.14 8.73 -1.91
C VAL A 310 -1.92 9.27 -2.67
N VAL A 311 -2.09 9.83 -3.87
CA VAL A 311 -1.05 10.58 -4.60
C VAL A 311 -0.43 11.70 -3.74
N ASN A 312 -1.23 12.30 -2.84
CA ASN A 312 -0.78 13.37 -1.95
C ASN A 312 0.30 12.89 -0.96
N ALA A 313 0.33 11.58 -0.65
CA ALA A 313 1.40 11.00 0.16
C ALA A 313 2.78 11.19 -0.47
N GLY A 314 2.87 11.25 -1.81
CA GLY A 314 4.09 11.59 -2.55
C GLY A 314 4.25 13.09 -2.78
N GLU A 315 3.22 13.76 -3.29
CA GLU A 315 3.28 15.20 -3.64
C GLU A 315 3.64 16.09 -2.46
N LYS A 316 3.19 15.72 -1.26
CA LYS A 316 3.44 16.46 -0.02
C LYS A 316 4.55 15.85 0.84
N GLN A 317 5.21 14.77 0.39
CA GLN A 317 6.16 14.04 1.23
C GLN A 317 7.34 14.91 1.67
N ALA A 318 7.97 15.63 0.75
CA ALA A 318 9.11 16.50 1.08
C ALA A 318 8.72 17.64 2.04
N GLU A 319 7.51 18.17 1.89
CA GLU A 319 6.95 19.18 2.81
C GLU A 319 6.69 18.57 4.19
N ALA A 320 6.14 17.36 4.25
CA ALA A 320 5.90 16.61 5.49
C ALA A 320 7.19 16.31 6.24
N VAL A 321 8.26 15.87 5.56
CA VAL A 321 9.57 15.63 6.21
C VAL A 321 10.10 16.91 6.84
N LYS A 322 10.10 18.03 6.10
CA LYS A 322 10.56 19.33 6.61
C LYS A 322 9.71 19.83 7.77
N LEU A 323 8.39 19.60 7.72
CA LEU A 323 7.46 19.99 8.77
C LEU A 323 7.70 19.18 10.06
N MET A 324 7.84 17.86 9.94
CA MET A 324 8.13 17.00 11.09
C MET A 324 9.48 17.35 11.74
N ASP A 325 10.50 17.67 10.93
CA ASP A 325 11.80 18.14 11.42
C ASP A 325 11.69 19.45 12.22
N ARG A 326 10.99 20.46 11.68
CA ARG A 326 10.73 21.73 12.40
C ARG A 326 9.95 21.54 13.69
N ALA A 327 8.99 20.61 13.71
CA ALA A 327 8.20 20.28 14.89
C ALA A 327 8.96 19.39 15.91
N GLY A 328 10.24 19.10 15.68
CA GLY A 328 11.06 18.30 16.60
C GLY A 328 10.70 16.81 16.63
N TYR A 329 9.96 16.30 15.65
CA TYR A 329 9.58 14.91 15.57
C TYR A 329 10.75 14.06 15.04
N LYS A 330 11.46 13.39 15.95
CA LYS A 330 12.62 12.52 15.68
C LYS A 330 12.28 11.25 14.88
#